data_AF-A0A4Q7TY13-F1
#
_entry.id   AF-A0A4Q7TY13-F1
#
_cell.length_a   1.000
_cell.length_b   1.000
_cell.length_c   1.000
_cell.angle_alpha   90.00
_cell.angle_beta   90.00
_cell.angle_gamma   90.00
#
_symmetry.space_group_name_H-M   'P 1'
#
loop_
_entity.id
_entity.type
_entity.pdbx_description
1 polymer ?
#
loop_
_entity_poly.entity_id
_entity_poly.type
_entity_poly.pdbx_seq_one_letter_code
_entity_poly.pdbx_strand_id
1 'polypeptide(L)'
;MPPIPHSRQAPSEISNIATTRWGWYEAYKVDGVTGAGLAGAKFEVYPAADPYGERCVATPLAGSGPIEVVENGATVTEFTSDTNGRVFIPGLFIDQDPIHPFSAYRCYVLKETLAPVGYDLPYGSAAYTPFSVTPGAPGTGTTYVPKRIPNTRLPWAMSLPTPIVVQATCPVPGQPTVPSVMFPPTANIRTVTMVGEVKAGSTVTVRVLGDEEYVFVQSAGWTITKVGASFMGEYTVKFDAIDCEKPPVKESKPHETSLAVTGGSDMVPLLRMGVGAILLLGAAVFTAAQVTKRRRRAMEQA
;
A
#
# COMPACT_ATOMS: atom_id res chain seq x y z
N MET A 1 -80.00 10.58 28.46
CA MET A 1 -78.68 10.19 28.98
C MET A 1 -77.62 10.96 28.21
N PRO A 2 -76.73 11.72 28.86
CA PRO A 2 -75.60 12.34 28.16
C PRO A 2 -74.57 11.27 27.77
N PRO A 3 -73.78 11.48 26.70
CA PRO A 3 -72.73 10.54 26.30
C PRO A 3 -71.60 10.53 27.34
N ILE A 4 -71.09 9.34 27.65
CA ILE A 4 -69.93 9.13 28.53
C ILE A 4 -68.70 9.73 27.83
N PRO A 5 -67.91 10.59 28.50
CA PRO A 5 -66.68 11.10 27.90
C PRO A 5 -65.69 9.95 27.76
N HIS A 6 -65.23 9.68 26.52
CA HIS A 6 -64.09 8.81 26.30
C HIS A 6 -62.85 9.47 26.91
N SER A 7 -62.39 8.92 28.03
CA SER A 7 -61.09 9.24 28.59
C SER A 7 -60.03 9.02 27.50
N ARG A 8 -59.39 10.11 27.06
CA ARG A 8 -58.14 9.99 26.29
C ARG A 8 -57.08 9.49 27.28
N GLN A 9 -56.89 8.18 27.34
CA GLN A 9 -55.73 7.62 28.01
C GLN A 9 -54.50 8.15 27.25
N ALA A 10 -53.70 8.98 27.92
CA ALA A 10 -52.43 9.43 27.37
C ALA A 10 -51.57 8.18 27.05
N PRO A 11 -50.83 8.14 25.93
CA PRO A 11 -49.93 7.02 25.68
C PRO A 11 -48.91 6.98 26.82
N SER A 12 -48.99 5.96 27.66
CA SER A 12 -47.99 5.69 28.69
C SER A 12 -47.30 4.38 28.34
N GLU A 13 -46.69 4.33 27.16
CA GLU A 13 -45.76 3.26 26.83
C GLU A 13 -44.36 3.85 26.78
N ILE A 14 -43.70 3.85 27.93
CA ILE A 14 -42.24 3.83 27.95
C ILE A 14 -41.85 2.50 27.30
N SER A 15 -41.10 2.54 26.19
CA SER A 15 -40.58 1.35 25.55
C SER A 15 -39.66 0.59 26.51
N ASN A 16 -39.60 -0.75 26.40
CA ASN A 16 -38.64 -1.54 27.17
C ASN A 16 -37.19 -1.08 26.89
N ILE A 17 -36.31 -1.27 27.87
CA ILE A 17 -34.88 -0.97 27.71
C ILE A 17 -34.28 -2.00 26.76
N ALA A 18 -33.49 -1.53 25.79
CA ALA A 18 -32.65 -2.38 24.95
C ALA A 18 -31.18 -2.21 25.36
N THR A 19 -30.45 -3.31 25.45
CA THR A 19 -29.01 -3.29 25.76
C THR A 19 -28.24 -3.86 24.59
N THR A 20 -27.19 -3.18 24.13
CA THR A 20 -26.23 -3.72 23.16
C THR A 20 -24.88 -3.88 23.83
N ARG A 21 -24.22 -5.02 23.63
CA ARG A 21 -22.90 -5.30 24.21
C ARG A 21 -21.84 -5.35 23.13
N TRP A 22 -20.74 -4.70 23.44
CA TRP A 22 -19.61 -4.50 22.55
C TRP A 22 -18.32 -4.83 23.29
N GLY A 23 -17.30 -5.21 22.54
CA GLY A 23 -15.95 -5.41 23.06
C GLY A 23 -14.91 -4.93 22.06
N TRP A 24 -13.65 -5.28 22.32
CA TRP A 24 -12.56 -5.05 21.38
C TRP A 24 -11.65 -6.27 21.33
N TYR A 25 -10.72 -6.25 20.39
CA TYR A 25 -9.73 -7.28 20.24
C TYR A 25 -8.33 -6.69 20.10
N GLU A 26 -7.36 -7.37 20.70
CA GLU A 26 -5.95 -7.06 20.57
C GLU A 26 -5.16 -8.34 20.26
N ALA A 27 -4.19 -8.20 19.35
CA ALA A 27 -3.25 -9.24 18.98
C ALA A 27 -1.88 -8.63 18.70
N TYR A 28 -0.86 -9.48 18.60
CA TYR A 28 0.49 -9.08 18.21
C TYR A 28 0.92 -9.83 16.96
N LYS A 29 1.17 -9.09 15.88
CA LYS A 29 1.92 -9.56 14.73
C LYS A 29 3.37 -9.74 15.14
N VAL A 30 3.87 -10.94 14.93
CA VAL A 30 5.20 -11.31 15.41
C VAL A 30 5.98 -12.10 14.36
N ASP A 31 7.29 -12.07 14.55
CA ASP A 31 8.20 -12.99 13.92
C ASP A 31 7.95 -14.42 14.42
N GLY A 32 7.80 -15.38 13.51
CA GLY A 32 7.50 -16.77 13.86
C GLY A 32 8.63 -17.48 14.62
N VAL A 33 9.86 -16.98 14.55
CA VAL A 33 11.04 -17.63 15.15
C VAL A 33 11.48 -16.92 16.42
N THR A 34 11.81 -15.63 16.30
CA THR A 34 12.35 -14.78 17.39
C THR A 34 11.26 -14.23 18.29
N GLY A 35 10.04 -14.15 17.76
CA GLY A 35 8.90 -13.60 18.46
C GLY A 35 8.83 -12.08 18.61
N ALA A 36 9.76 -11.35 17.99
CA ALA A 36 9.75 -9.89 17.92
C ALA A 36 8.48 -9.37 17.24
N GLY A 37 7.98 -8.20 17.67
CA GLY A 37 6.85 -7.52 17.04
C GLY A 37 7.16 -7.03 15.63
N LEU A 38 6.18 -7.11 14.72
CA LEU A 38 6.33 -6.72 13.32
C LEU A 38 5.33 -5.64 12.93
N ALA A 39 5.84 -4.49 12.47
CA ALA A 39 5.04 -3.38 11.98
C ALA A 39 4.57 -3.57 10.52
N GLY A 40 3.46 -2.93 10.17
CA GLY A 40 3.02 -2.77 8.79
C GLY A 40 2.27 -3.94 8.18
N ALA A 41 1.95 -5.00 8.95
CA ALA A 41 0.97 -5.98 8.52
C ALA A 41 -0.42 -5.34 8.46
N LYS A 42 -1.24 -5.71 7.48
CA LYS A 42 -2.61 -5.23 7.34
C LYS A 42 -3.60 -6.37 7.51
N PHE A 43 -4.70 -6.07 8.16
CA PHE A 43 -5.73 -7.03 8.51
C PHE A 43 -7.13 -6.52 8.23
N GLU A 44 -8.01 -7.43 7.85
CA GLU A 44 -9.46 -7.22 7.76
C GLU A 44 -10.17 -8.15 8.76
N VAL A 45 -11.31 -7.71 9.29
CA VAL A 45 -12.14 -8.52 10.20
C VAL A 45 -13.39 -8.99 9.48
N TYR A 46 -13.77 -10.24 9.67
CA TYR A 46 -14.95 -10.85 9.09
C TYR A 46 -15.82 -11.49 10.17
N PRO A 47 -17.15 -11.53 9.98
CA PRO A 47 -18.02 -12.34 10.83
C PRO A 47 -17.64 -13.82 10.71
N ALA A 48 -17.62 -14.55 11.82
CA ALA A 48 -17.46 -16.00 11.78
C ALA A 48 -18.70 -16.69 11.19
N ALA A 49 -18.51 -17.83 10.54
CA ALA A 49 -19.61 -18.66 10.05
C ALA A 49 -20.52 -19.15 11.19
N ASP A 50 -19.94 -19.45 12.35
CA ASP A 50 -20.65 -19.70 13.60
C ASP A 50 -20.23 -18.65 14.65
N PRO A 51 -21.07 -17.62 14.91
CA PRO A 51 -20.72 -16.52 15.81
C PRO A 51 -20.75 -16.90 17.29
N TYR A 52 -21.35 -18.03 17.67
CA TYR A 52 -21.49 -18.46 19.07
C TYR A 52 -21.12 -19.94 19.28
N GLY A 53 -20.36 -20.51 18.35
CA GLY A 53 -19.87 -21.87 18.46
C GLY A 53 -18.99 -22.06 19.69
N GLU A 54 -18.94 -23.28 20.22
CA GLU A 54 -18.16 -23.64 21.42
C GLU A 54 -16.68 -23.25 21.32
N ARG A 55 -16.16 -23.16 20.09
CA ARG A 55 -14.83 -22.65 19.77
C ARG A 55 -14.90 -21.82 18.50
N CYS A 56 -14.20 -20.68 18.49
CA CYS A 56 -14.05 -19.89 17.28
C CYS A 56 -13.17 -20.63 16.27
N VAL A 57 -13.65 -20.75 15.03
CA VAL A 57 -12.97 -21.41 13.91
C VAL A 57 -12.58 -20.42 12.82
N ALA A 58 -11.54 -20.73 12.06
CA ALA A 58 -10.93 -19.85 11.05
C ALA A 58 -11.77 -19.71 9.76
N THR A 59 -13.10 -19.80 9.86
CA THR A 59 -14.01 -19.82 8.72
C THR A 59 -14.91 -18.58 8.76
N PRO A 60 -14.72 -17.61 7.85
CA PRO A 60 -15.62 -16.47 7.76
C PRO A 60 -16.99 -16.89 7.23
N LEU A 61 -18.02 -16.11 7.53
CA LEU A 61 -19.36 -16.28 6.96
C LEU A 61 -19.29 -16.14 5.44
N ALA A 62 -19.80 -17.15 4.72
CA ALA A 62 -19.77 -17.16 3.26
C ALA A 62 -20.49 -15.94 2.67
N GLY A 63 -19.86 -15.28 1.70
CA GLY A 63 -20.41 -14.10 1.04
C GLY A 63 -20.33 -12.79 1.85
N SER A 64 -19.74 -12.79 3.04
CA SER A 64 -19.53 -11.57 3.84
C SER A 64 -18.34 -10.75 3.35
N GLY A 65 -18.45 -9.42 3.48
CA GLY A 65 -17.34 -8.48 3.32
C GLY A 65 -16.64 -8.18 4.66
N PRO A 66 -15.53 -7.41 4.64
CA PRO A 66 -14.90 -6.90 5.84
C PRO A 66 -15.88 -6.09 6.69
N ILE A 67 -15.76 -6.19 8.00
CA ILE A 67 -16.54 -5.42 8.96
C ILE A 67 -16.00 -4.00 9.00
N GLU A 68 -16.92 -3.05 8.84
CA GLU A 68 -16.69 -1.64 9.08
C GLU A 68 -16.71 -1.34 10.58
N VAL A 69 -15.66 -0.69 11.07
CA VAL A 69 -15.51 -0.27 12.47
C VAL A 69 -15.28 1.23 12.51
N VAL A 70 -15.85 1.90 13.50
CA VAL A 70 -15.58 3.33 13.73
C VAL A 70 -14.38 3.46 14.67
N GLU A 71 -13.29 4.01 14.15
CA GLU A 71 -12.08 4.34 14.89
C GLU A 71 -11.81 5.84 14.77
N ASN A 72 -11.71 6.55 15.90
CA ASN A 72 -11.48 8.00 15.94
C ASN A 72 -12.45 8.83 15.08
N GLY A 73 -13.70 8.38 14.95
CA GLY A 73 -14.74 9.04 14.16
C GLY A 73 -14.68 8.75 12.66
N ALA A 74 -13.76 7.91 12.20
CA ALA A 74 -13.67 7.44 10.83
C ALA A 74 -14.06 5.95 10.72
N THR A 75 -14.76 5.60 9.64
CA THR A 75 -15.02 4.19 9.32
C THR A 75 -13.77 3.58 8.69
N VAL A 76 -13.31 2.47 9.26
CA VAL A 76 -12.16 1.69 8.79
C VAL A 76 -12.57 0.22 8.61
N THR A 77 -11.98 -0.43 7.62
CA THR A 77 -12.10 -1.88 7.39
C THR A 77 -10.76 -2.60 7.48
N GLU A 78 -9.67 -1.82 7.56
CA GLU A 78 -8.29 -2.30 7.55
C GLU A 78 -7.55 -1.83 8.80
N PHE A 79 -6.90 -2.76 9.49
CA PHE A 79 -6.16 -2.54 10.72
C PHE A 79 -4.69 -2.84 10.48
N THR A 80 -3.81 -1.92 10.87
CA THR A 80 -2.36 -2.07 10.64
C THR A 80 -1.64 -2.40 11.94
N SER A 81 -0.67 -3.32 11.91
CA SER A 81 0.17 -3.60 13.07
C SER A 81 1.15 -2.45 13.33
N ASP A 82 1.22 -1.98 14.58
CA ASP A 82 2.09 -0.88 14.98
C ASP A 82 3.57 -1.29 15.08
N THR A 83 4.42 -0.37 15.53
CA THR A 83 5.87 -0.60 15.68
C THR A 83 6.24 -1.72 16.65
N ASN A 84 5.35 -2.06 17.59
CA ASN A 84 5.50 -3.19 18.51
C ASN A 84 4.77 -4.45 18.00
N GLY A 85 4.22 -4.40 16.79
CA GLY A 85 3.41 -5.43 16.18
C GLY A 85 1.97 -5.49 16.70
N ARG A 86 1.52 -4.54 17.52
CA ARG A 86 0.17 -4.57 18.08
C ARG A 86 -0.86 -4.30 17.00
N VAL A 87 -1.90 -5.12 16.96
CA VAL A 87 -3.10 -4.97 16.13
C VAL A 87 -4.27 -4.77 17.07
N PHE A 88 -4.97 -3.66 16.93
CA PHE A 88 -6.11 -3.31 17.79
C PHE A 88 -7.35 -3.07 16.95
N ILE A 89 -8.44 -3.69 17.36
CA ILE A 89 -9.73 -3.58 16.69
C ILE A 89 -10.74 -3.10 17.73
N PRO A 90 -11.15 -1.83 17.69
CA PRO A 90 -12.14 -1.30 18.62
C PRO A 90 -13.55 -1.80 18.26
N GLY A 91 -14.45 -1.80 19.25
CA GLY A 91 -15.90 -1.77 19.02
C GLY A 91 -16.49 -2.87 18.13
N LEU A 92 -16.36 -4.13 18.53
CA LEU A 92 -17.03 -5.26 17.90
C LEU A 92 -18.30 -5.66 18.66
N PHE A 93 -19.39 -5.84 17.91
CA PHE A 93 -20.69 -6.25 18.45
C PHE A 93 -20.62 -7.65 19.07
N ILE A 94 -21.43 -7.92 20.08
CA ILE A 94 -21.54 -9.25 20.67
C ILE A 94 -22.97 -9.71 20.54
N ASP A 95 -23.88 -9.03 21.23
CA ASP A 95 -25.31 -9.33 21.24
C ASP A 95 -26.15 -8.15 21.73
N GLN A 96 -27.46 -8.33 21.71
CA GLN A 96 -28.44 -7.35 22.15
C GLN A 96 -29.68 -7.99 22.79
N ASP A 97 -30.18 -7.34 23.83
CA ASP A 97 -31.41 -7.68 24.56
C ASP A 97 -32.54 -6.70 24.16
N PRO A 98 -33.82 -7.13 24.03
CA PRO A 98 -34.38 -8.45 24.34
C PRO A 98 -34.36 -9.45 23.17
N ILE A 99 -33.65 -9.14 22.09
CA ILE A 99 -33.68 -9.95 20.87
C ILE A 99 -33.03 -11.33 21.11
N HIS A 100 -31.96 -11.39 21.91
CA HIS A 100 -31.25 -12.63 22.23
C HIS A 100 -30.79 -12.68 23.70
N PRO A 101 -30.69 -13.88 24.31
CA PRO A 101 -30.01 -14.02 25.59
C PRO A 101 -28.54 -13.60 25.45
N PHE A 102 -28.02 -13.04 26.54
CA PHE A 102 -26.62 -12.63 26.62
C PHE A 102 -25.66 -13.82 26.49
N SER A 103 -24.74 -13.73 25.54
CA SER A 103 -23.64 -14.66 25.28
C SER A 103 -22.36 -14.26 26.04
N ALA A 104 -21.50 -15.22 26.37
CA ALA A 104 -20.22 -14.89 27.01
C ALA A 104 -19.23 -14.19 26.07
N TYR A 105 -19.32 -14.50 24.78
CA TYR A 105 -18.48 -13.95 23.73
C TYR A 105 -19.17 -14.06 22.36
N ARG A 106 -18.57 -13.43 21.35
CA ARG A 106 -18.89 -13.65 19.94
C ARG A 106 -17.62 -13.96 19.15
N CYS A 107 -17.71 -14.89 18.21
CA CYS A 107 -16.61 -15.30 17.34
C CYS A 107 -16.50 -14.43 16.09
N TYR A 108 -15.25 -14.14 15.73
CA TYR A 108 -14.84 -13.39 14.56
C TYR A 108 -13.63 -14.05 13.90
N VAL A 109 -13.33 -13.61 12.67
CA VAL A 109 -12.18 -14.08 11.91
C VAL A 109 -11.37 -12.89 11.43
N LEU A 110 -10.08 -12.88 11.74
CA LEU A 110 -9.12 -11.90 11.27
C LEU A 110 -8.43 -12.46 10.02
N LYS A 111 -8.33 -11.69 8.94
CA LYS A 111 -7.62 -12.07 7.71
C LYS A 111 -6.41 -11.17 7.51
N GLU A 112 -5.22 -11.75 7.39
CA GLU A 112 -4.03 -10.99 6.97
C GLU A 112 -4.11 -10.72 5.47
N THR A 113 -4.12 -9.45 5.08
CA THR A 113 -4.20 -9.00 3.68
C THR A 113 -2.88 -8.47 3.15
N LEU A 114 -2.00 -8.04 4.05
CA LEU A 114 -0.63 -7.67 3.73
C LEU A 114 0.30 -8.12 4.87
N ALA A 115 1.38 -8.81 4.52
CA ALA A 115 2.43 -9.17 5.47
C ALA A 115 3.41 -7.99 5.70
N PRO A 116 4.11 -7.97 6.85
CA PRO A 116 5.22 -7.05 7.06
C PRO A 116 6.29 -7.20 5.98
N VAL A 117 7.03 -6.11 5.73
CA VAL A 117 8.17 -6.11 4.82
C VAL A 117 9.16 -7.22 5.21
N GLY A 118 9.47 -8.11 4.26
CA GLY A 118 10.39 -9.22 4.48
C GLY A 118 9.76 -10.51 5.02
N TYR A 119 8.43 -10.61 5.01
CA TYR A 119 7.70 -11.77 5.52
C TYR A 119 6.71 -12.33 4.50
N ASP A 120 6.47 -13.62 4.58
CA ASP A 120 5.46 -14.29 3.76
C ASP A 120 4.04 -13.86 4.16
N LEU A 121 3.20 -13.58 3.17
CA LEU A 121 1.76 -13.44 3.35
C LEU A 121 1.10 -14.82 3.36
N PRO A 122 0.45 -15.24 4.46
CA PRO A 122 -0.27 -16.52 4.47
C PRO A 122 -1.41 -16.53 3.44
N TYR A 123 -1.67 -17.68 2.83
CA TYR A 123 -2.69 -17.84 1.79
C TYR A 123 -3.74 -18.90 2.17
N GLY A 124 -4.87 -18.88 1.48
CA GLY A 124 -5.96 -19.83 1.72
C GLY A 124 -6.45 -19.74 3.17
N SER A 125 -6.66 -20.89 3.81
CA SER A 125 -7.10 -20.95 5.22
C SER A 125 -6.05 -20.41 6.21
N ALA A 126 -4.77 -20.40 5.85
CA ALA A 126 -3.70 -19.92 6.73
C ALA A 126 -3.71 -18.39 6.90
N ALA A 127 -4.37 -17.66 5.98
CA ALA A 127 -4.59 -16.21 6.10
C ALA A 127 -5.57 -15.85 7.23
N TYR A 128 -6.35 -16.81 7.72
CA TYR A 128 -7.44 -16.58 8.65
C TYR A 128 -7.08 -17.01 10.07
N THR A 129 -7.28 -16.10 11.01
CA THR A 129 -7.05 -16.30 12.44
C THR A 129 -8.37 -16.12 13.20
N PRO A 130 -8.91 -17.15 13.88
CA PRO A 130 -10.14 -16.99 14.65
C PRO A 130 -9.87 -16.29 15.97
N PHE A 131 -10.85 -15.54 16.46
CA PHE A 131 -10.81 -14.94 17.79
C PHE A 131 -12.20 -14.75 18.38
N SER A 132 -12.26 -14.63 19.70
CA SER A 132 -13.46 -14.29 20.45
C SER A 132 -13.38 -12.87 20.98
N VAL A 133 -14.53 -12.20 21.06
CA VAL A 133 -14.70 -10.89 21.69
C VAL A 133 -15.64 -11.06 22.87
N THR A 134 -15.23 -10.59 24.04
CA THR A 134 -16.02 -10.60 25.28
C THR A 134 -16.57 -9.20 25.58
N PRO A 135 -17.68 -9.08 26.34
CA PRO A 135 -18.24 -7.77 26.68
C PRO A 135 -17.26 -6.87 27.45
N GLY A 136 -17.06 -5.65 26.94
CA GLY A 136 -16.20 -4.62 27.53
C GLY A 136 -14.69 -4.91 27.44
N ALA A 137 -13.95 -4.24 28.35
CA ALA A 137 -12.76 -4.75 29.02
C ALA A 137 -12.25 -6.19 28.77
N PRO A 138 -11.15 -6.53 28.08
CA PRO A 138 -10.27 -7.55 28.64
C PRO A 138 -9.85 -6.99 30.01
N GLY A 139 -10.50 -7.52 31.05
CA GLY A 139 -10.58 -6.88 32.35
C GLY A 139 -9.22 -6.64 33.00
N THR A 140 -9.16 -5.60 33.82
CA THR A 140 -8.16 -5.33 34.85
C THR A 140 -8.10 -6.40 35.96
N GLY A 141 -8.44 -7.67 35.67
CA GLY A 141 -8.66 -8.72 36.67
C GLY A 141 -8.40 -10.16 36.25
N THR A 142 -7.94 -10.43 35.03
CA THR A 142 -7.43 -11.75 34.62
C THR A 142 -6.28 -11.55 33.66
N THR A 143 -5.35 -12.52 33.60
CA THR A 143 -4.18 -12.49 32.70
C THR A 143 -4.66 -12.55 31.25
N TYR A 144 -5.05 -11.39 30.69
CA TYR A 144 -5.27 -11.25 29.26
C TYR A 144 -3.94 -11.53 28.56
N VAL A 145 -3.89 -12.64 27.82
CA VAL A 145 -2.74 -12.96 26.97
C VAL A 145 -3.17 -12.66 25.53
N PRO A 146 -2.69 -11.56 24.94
CA PRO A 146 -2.97 -11.23 23.56
C PRO A 146 -2.57 -12.37 22.64
N LYS A 147 -3.38 -12.63 21.61
CA LYS A 147 -3.04 -13.65 20.61
C LYS A 147 -1.83 -13.21 19.81
N ARG A 148 -0.93 -14.14 19.52
CA ARG A 148 0.23 -13.90 18.64
C ARG A 148 -0.06 -14.43 17.24
N ILE A 149 0.23 -13.64 16.22
CA ILE A 149 0.03 -13.95 14.81
C ILE A 149 1.42 -14.00 14.14
N PRO A 150 2.03 -15.19 14.03
CA PRO A 150 3.38 -15.34 13.50
C PRO A 150 3.42 -15.23 11.97
N ASN A 151 4.45 -14.57 11.41
CA ASN A 151 4.84 -14.77 10.01
C ASN A 151 6.21 -15.41 9.90
N THR A 152 6.38 -16.15 8.81
CA THR A 152 7.66 -16.70 8.40
C THR A 152 8.48 -15.61 7.70
N ARG A 153 9.73 -15.44 8.14
CA ARG A 153 10.68 -14.57 7.45
C ARG A 153 10.94 -15.10 6.05
N LEU A 154 11.04 -14.20 5.10
CA LEU A 154 11.58 -14.46 3.78
C LEU A 154 13.07 -14.12 3.81
N PRO A 155 13.98 -15.12 3.90
CA PRO A 155 15.41 -14.86 4.08
C PRO A 155 16.05 -14.13 2.88
N TRP A 156 15.36 -14.05 1.73
CA TRP A 156 15.83 -13.40 0.50
C TRP A 156 14.83 -12.36 -0.02
N ALA A 157 14.11 -11.69 0.89
CA ALA A 157 13.22 -10.61 0.51
C ALA A 157 13.99 -9.39 -0.02
N MET A 158 13.55 -8.84 -1.15
CA MET A 158 14.14 -7.65 -1.76
C MET A 158 13.07 -6.63 -2.16
N SER A 159 13.37 -5.34 -2.03
CA SER A 159 12.52 -4.26 -2.53
C SER A 159 12.89 -3.91 -3.96
N LEU A 160 11.88 -3.67 -4.81
CA LEU A 160 12.11 -3.14 -6.15
C LEU A 160 12.34 -1.62 -6.09
N PRO A 161 13.37 -1.08 -6.77
CA PRO A 161 13.52 0.36 -6.89
C PRO A 161 12.41 0.94 -7.79
N THR A 162 12.07 2.20 -7.56
CA THR A 162 11.18 2.94 -8.46
C THR A 162 11.86 3.16 -9.82
N PRO A 163 11.17 2.91 -10.96
CA PRO A 163 11.72 3.23 -12.28
C PRO A 163 12.01 4.73 -12.44
N ILE A 164 13.10 5.06 -13.13
CA ILE A 164 13.45 6.44 -13.48
C ILE A 164 12.69 6.80 -14.77
N VAL A 165 11.90 7.87 -14.73
CA VAL A 165 11.05 8.30 -15.84
C VAL A 165 11.46 9.70 -16.28
N VAL A 166 11.72 9.87 -17.58
CA VAL A 166 11.98 11.18 -18.22
C VAL A 166 10.84 11.47 -19.18
N GLN A 167 10.11 12.56 -18.93
CA GLN A 167 9.01 13.00 -19.78
C GLN A 167 9.50 13.63 -21.08
N ALA A 168 8.63 13.66 -22.08
CA ALA A 168 8.87 14.40 -23.30
C ALA A 168 8.92 15.91 -23.01
N THR A 169 9.76 16.64 -23.76
CA THR A 169 9.90 18.10 -23.68
C THR A 169 9.94 18.69 -25.09
N CYS A 170 9.60 19.97 -25.25
CA CYS A 170 9.74 20.67 -26.54
C CYS A 170 10.92 21.66 -26.48
N PRO A 171 12.19 21.22 -26.65
CA PRO A 171 13.31 22.15 -26.70
C PRO A 171 13.23 23.05 -27.92
N VAL A 172 12.55 22.59 -28.98
CA VAL A 172 12.28 23.34 -30.22
C VAL A 172 10.78 23.24 -30.51
N PRO A 173 10.10 24.33 -30.91
CA PRO A 173 8.71 24.28 -31.35
C PRO A 173 8.50 23.25 -32.46
N GLY A 174 7.43 22.46 -32.33
CA GLY A 174 7.10 21.36 -33.25
C GLY A 174 7.96 20.09 -33.12
N GLN A 175 8.92 20.02 -32.17
CA GLN A 175 9.81 18.86 -32.03
C GLN A 175 9.87 18.35 -30.58
N PRO A 176 8.99 17.41 -30.19
CA PRO A 176 9.05 16.78 -28.88
C PRO A 176 10.25 15.83 -28.78
N THR A 177 10.92 15.81 -27.62
CA THR A 177 11.88 14.76 -27.27
C THR A 177 11.16 13.44 -27.02
N VAL A 178 11.80 12.33 -27.35
CA VAL A 178 11.28 11.00 -27.03
C VAL A 178 11.38 10.80 -25.51
N PRO A 179 10.28 10.46 -24.82
CA PRO A 179 10.35 10.15 -23.39
C PRO A 179 11.12 8.85 -23.16
N SER A 180 11.55 8.61 -21.92
CA SER A 180 12.21 7.35 -21.58
C SER A 180 11.83 6.84 -20.20
N VAL A 181 11.91 5.52 -20.04
CA VAL A 181 11.80 4.84 -18.75
C VAL A 181 13.00 3.92 -18.60
N MET A 182 13.64 3.96 -17.45
CA MET A 182 14.78 3.12 -17.12
C MET A 182 14.53 2.43 -15.79
N PHE A 183 14.73 1.13 -15.76
CA PHE A 183 14.73 0.37 -14.52
C PHE A 183 16.16 0.29 -13.98
N PRO A 184 16.43 0.75 -12.73
CA PRO A 184 17.78 0.68 -12.16
C PRO A 184 18.31 -0.76 -12.09
N PRO A 185 19.59 -1.01 -12.43
CA PRO A 185 20.19 -2.34 -12.28
C PRO A 185 20.04 -2.84 -10.85
N THR A 186 19.42 -4.00 -10.69
CA THR A 186 19.17 -4.61 -9.38
C THR A 186 19.56 -6.08 -9.47
N ALA A 187 20.29 -6.58 -8.47
CA ALA A 187 20.67 -7.98 -8.42
C ALA A 187 19.43 -8.89 -8.30
N ASN A 188 19.57 -10.14 -8.71
CA ASN A 188 18.56 -11.20 -8.53
C ASN A 188 17.23 -10.98 -9.28
N ILE A 189 17.28 -10.13 -10.31
CA ILE A 189 16.23 -9.99 -11.30
C ILE A 189 16.61 -10.83 -12.52
N ARG A 190 15.70 -11.72 -12.90
CA ARG A 190 15.83 -12.57 -14.08
C ARG A 190 15.54 -11.80 -15.36
N THR A 191 14.42 -11.08 -15.39
CA THR A 191 14.01 -10.31 -16.56
C THR A 191 13.34 -9.00 -16.16
N VAL A 192 13.58 -7.97 -16.98
CA VAL A 192 12.80 -6.73 -16.99
C VAL A 192 12.19 -6.59 -18.37
N THR A 193 10.88 -6.35 -18.46
CA THR A 193 10.16 -6.20 -19.71
C THR A 193 9.29 -4.96 -19.66
N MET A 194 9.37 -4.12 -20.68
CA MET A 194 8.48 -2.97 -20.84
C MET A 194 7.33 -3.36 -21.77
N VAL A 195 6.10 -3.24 -21.29
CA VAL A 195 4.89 -3.53 -22.04
C VAL A 195 4.21 -2.21 -22.39
N GLY A 196 4.04 -1.96 -23.69
CA GLY A 196 3.51 -0.70 -24.22
C GLY A 196 4.55 0.09 -24.99
N GLU A 197 4.08 1.09 -25.74
CA GLU A 197 4.93 1.98 -26.53
C GLU A 197 5.32 3.22 -25.71
N VAL A 198 6.61 3.53 -25.66
CA VAL A 198 7.13 4.72 -24.97
C VAL A 198 6.94 5.94 -25.86
N LYS A 199 5.87 6.70 -25.63
CA LYS A 199 5.56 7.95 -26.35
C LYS A 199 4.81 8.92 -25.44
N ALA A 200 4.80 10.21 -25.80
CA ALA A 200 4.04 11.21 -25.06
C ALA A 200 2.54 10.82 -25.04
N GLY A 201 1.89 10.98 -23.88
CA GLY A 201 0.49 10.63 -23.66
C GLY A 201 0.19 9.13 -23.53
N SER A 202 1.20 8.24 -23.60
CA SER A 202 0.98 6.80 -23.44
C SER A 202 1.14 6.31 -22.00
N THR A 203 0.77 5.04 -21.79
CA THR A 203 1.04 4.32 -20.55
C THR A 203 1.91 3.11 -20.87
N VAL A 204 2.94 2.88 -20.05
CA VAL A 204 3.85 1.75 -20.16
C VAL A 204 3.88 1.01 -18.83
N THR A 205 3.84 -0.32 -18.88
CA THR A 205 3.98 -1.18 -17.70
C THR A 205 5.38 -1.77 -17.66
N VAL A 206 6.11 -1.50 -16.59
CA VAL A 206 7.39 -2.17 -16.29
C VAL A 206 7.08 -3.46 -15.56
N ARG A 207 7.43 -4.60 -16.16
CA ARG A 207 7.34 -5.93 -15.57
C ARG A 207 8.72 -6.41 -15.15
N VAL A 208 8.83 -6.88 -13.93
CA VAL A 208 10.07 -7.41 -13.36
C VAL A 208 9.80 -8.83 -12.88
N LEU A 209 10.62 -9.79 -13.29
CA LEU A 209 10.57 -11.17 -12.80
C LEU A 209 11.82 -11.45 -11.98
N GLY A 210 11.63 -11.88 -10.73
CA GLY A 210 12.71 -12.25 -9.83
C GLY A 210 13.23 -13.66 -10.09
N ASP A 211 14.44 -13.93 -9.61
CA ASP A 211 14.93 -15.30 -9.50
C ASP A 211 14.07 -16.12 -8.52
N GLU A 212 14.04 -17.45 -8.70
CA GLU A 212 13.11 -18.37 -8.01
C GLU A 212 13.30 -18.43 -6.48
N GLU A 213 14.45 -17.96 -5.99
CA GLU A 213 14.78 -17.92 -4.56
C GLU A 213 14.45 -16.56 -3.92
N TYR A 214 14.11 -15.54 -4.72
CA TYR A 214 13.91 -14.18 -4.23
C TYR A 214 12.44 -13.78 -4.23
N VAL A 215 12.07 -13.05 -3.19
CA VAL A 215 10.70 -12.55 -3.03
C VAL A 215 10.70 -11.04 -3.06
N PHE A 216 9.84 -10.47 -3.90
CA PHE A 216 9.64 -9.03 -3.92
C PHE A 216 8.78 -8.61 -2.73
N VAL A 217 9.31 -7.69 -1.95
CA VAL A 217 8.55 -6.99 -0.92
C VAL A 217 7.59 -6.03 -1.60
N GLN A 218 6.35 -5.97 -1.10
CA GLN A 218 5.38 -4.97 -1.54
C GLN A 218 5.96 -3.56 -1.31
N SER A 219 6.11 -2.80 -2.39
CA SER A 219 6.64 -1.43 -2.40
C SER A 219 5.67 -0.48 -3.09
N ALA A 220 5.71 0.81 -2.74
CA ALA A 220 4.81 1.82 -3.30
C ALA A 220 4.86 1.83 -4.85
N GLY A 221 3.68 1.81 -5.47
CA GLY A 221 3.51 1.82 -6.94
C GLY A 221 3.73 0.47 -7.64
N TRP A 222 4.15 -0.57 -6.91
CA TRP A 222 4.32 -1.91 -7.45
C TRP A 222 3.15 -2.83 -7.10
N THR A 223 2.72 -3.64 -8.06
CA THR A 223 1.81 -4.77 -7.84
C THR A 223 2.63 -6.05 -7.89
N ILE A 224 2.74 -6.77 -6.77
CA ILE A 224 3.52 -8.01 -6.69
C ILE A 224 2.59 -9.22 -6.82
N THR A 225 2.89 -10.12 -7.74
CA THR A 225 2.14 -11.36 -7.98
C THR A 225 3.09 -12.56 -8.00
N LYS A 226 2.68 -13.68 -7.39
CA LYS A 226 3.44 -14.94 -7.50
C LYS A 226 3.19 -15.60 -8.85
N VAL A 227 4.24 -15.99 -9.57
CA VAL A 227 4.19 -16.64 -10.88
C VAL A 227 5.04 -17.92 -10.83
N GLY A 228 4.39 -19.06 -10.61
CA GLY A 228 5.08 -20.34 -10.40
C GLY A 228 5.93 -20.31 -9.13
N ALA A 229 7.23 -20.56 -9.28
CA ALA A 229 8.21 -20.48 -8.19
C ALA A 229 8.79 -19.07 -7.98
N SER A 230 8.56 -18.13 -8.90
CA SER A 230 9.09 -16.76 -8.84
C SER A 230 8.02 -15.74 -8.44
N PHE A 231 8.46 -14.51 -8.17
CA PHE A 231 7.58 -13.34 -8.01
C PHE A 231 7.76 -12.38 -9.20
N MET A 232 6.64 -11.79 -9.62
CA MET A 232 6.57 -10.78 -10.66
C MET A 232 6.08 -9.46 -10.06
N GLY A 233 6.79 -8.37 -10.31
CA GLY A 233 6.37 -7.02 -10.00
C GLY A 233 5.90 -6.28 -11.26
N GLU A 234 4.77 -5.59 -11.17
CA GLU A 234 4.30 -4.68 -12.21
C GLU A 234 4.25 -3.24 -11.70
N TYR A 235 4.77 -2.29 -12.48
CA TYR A 235 4.73 -0.85 -12.19
C TYR A 235 4.20 -0.08 -13.40
N THR A 236 3.21 0.78 -13.20
CA THR A 236 2.58 1.55 -14.28
C THR A 236 3.20 2.95 -14.37
N VAL A 237 3.77 3.29 -15.53
CA VAL A 237 4.28 4.61 -15.86
C VAL A 237 3.32 5.30 -16.83
N LYS A 238 2.89 6.51 -16.49
CA LYS A 238 2.12 7.38 -17.40
C LYS A 238 3.03 8.47 -17.95
N PHE A 239 3.05 8.62 -19.27
CA PHE A 239 3.71 9.72 -19.94
C PHE A 239 2.72 10.83 -20.21
N ASP A 240 3.14 12.06 -19.97
CA ASP A 240 2.30 13.24 -20.18
C ASP A 240 2.10 13.47 -21.67
N ALA A 241 0.88 13.87 -22.05
CA ALA A 241 0.64 14.38 -23.40
C ALA A 241 1.31 15.75 -23.53
N ILE A 242 1.97 16.00 -24.66
CA ILE A 242 2.64 17.28 -24.93
C ILE A 242 2.22 17.80 -26.29
N ASP A 243 1.93 19.10 -26.35
CA ASP A 243 1.63 19.84 -27.57
C ASP A 243 2.77 20.84 -27.84
N CYS A 244 3.53 20.62 -28.91
CA CYS A 244 4.66 21.47 -29.28
C CYS A 244 4.28 22.56 -30.31
N GLU A 245 2.99 22.76 -30.64
CA GLU A 245 2.56 23.75 -31.64
C GLU A 245 2.61 25.21 -31.14
N LYS A 246 2.72 25.43 -29.83
CA LYS A 246 2.76 26.79 -29.25
C LYS A 246 4.20 27.22 -28.91
N PRO A 247 4.75 28.28 -29.52
CA PRO A 247 6.02 28.83 -29.05
C PRO A 247 5.86 29.32 -27.60
N PRO A 248 6.90 29.25 -26.75
CA PRO A 248 6.84 29.81 -25.41
C PRO A 248 6.53 31.31 -25.52
N VAL A 249 5.39 31.74 -24.96
CA VAL A 249 5.08 33.16 -24.82
C VAL A 249 6.15 33.75 -23.91
N LYS A 250 7.11 34.48 -24.47
CA LYS A 250 7.87 35.46 -23.69
C LYS A 250 6.87 36.55 -23.33
N GLU A 251 6.45 36.57 -22.07
CA GLU A 251 5.73 37.70 -21.50
C GLU A 251 6.69 38.89 -21.42
N SER A 252 6.87 39.60 -22.54
CA SER A 252 7.49 40.92 -22.50
C SER A 252 6.44 41.91 -22.02
N LYS A 253 6.57 42.33 -20.76
CA LYS A 253 5.86 43.47 -20.17
C LYS A 253 5.94 44.68 -21.14
N PRO A 254 4.83 45.35 -21.52
CA PRO A 254 4.92 46.53 -22.38
C PRO A 254 5.56 47.67 -21.59
N HIS A 255 6.66 48.21 -22.12
CA HIS A 255 7.19 49.49 -21.67
C HIS A 255 6.37 50.57 -22.39
N GLU A 256 5.53 51.29 -21.64
CA GLU A 256 4.95 52.54 -22.13
C GLU A 256 6.08 53.52 -22.44
N THR A 257 6.10 54.00 -23.68
CA THR A 257 6.86 55.19 -24.08
C THR A 257 6.04 56.42 -23.74
N SER A 258 6.45 57.19 -22.74
CA SER A 258 6.18 58.62 -22.69
C SER A 258 7.46 59.39 -22.95
N LEU A 259 7.42 60.28 -23.92
CA LEU A 259 8.46 61.25 -24.20
C LEU A 259 8.70 62.17 -22.99
N ALA A 260 9.96 62.35 -22.61
CA ALA A 260 10.47 63.65 -22.17
C ALA A 260 11.97 63.75 -22.51
N VAL A 261 12.32 64.93 -23.02
CA VAL A 261 13.60 65.35 -23.60
C VAL A 261 14.55 65.82 -22.48
N THR A 262 15.85 65.48 -22.55
CA THR A 262 17.03 66.37 -22.50
C THR A 262 18.30 65.66 -21.98
N GLY A 263 19.39 65.78 -22.75
CA GLY A 263 20.74 66.06 -22.23
C GLY A 263 21.64 64.89 -21.82
N GLY A 264 22.86 64.87 -22.37
CA GLY A 264 24.03 64.31 -21.67
C GLY A 264 24.77 63.20 -22.40
N SER A 265 25.75 63.63 -23.19
CA SER A 265 26.98 62.93 -23.58
C SER A 265 27.51 61.90 -22.56
N ASP A 266 27.88 60.69 -23.01
CA ASP A 266 29.28 60.22 -23.04
C ASP A 266 29.44 58.69 -23.23
N MET A 267 30.31 58.36 -24.18
CA MET A 267 31.29 57.25 -24.23
C MET A 267 30.88 55.75 -24.25
N VAL A 268 31.27 55.15 -25.39
CA VAL A 268 31.73 53.76 -25.71
C VAL A 268 32.84 53.31 -24.69
N PRO A 269 33.25 52.02 -24.49
CA PRO A 269 33.23 50.91 -25.47
C PRO A 269 33.10 49.43 -25.00
N LEU A 270 32.84 48.58 -26.02
CA LEU A 270 33.36 47.22 -26.30
C LEU A 270 33.77 46.27 -25.15
N LEU A 271 33.20 45.05 -25.18
CA LEU A 271 34.01 43.84 -25.01
C LEU A 271 33.52 42.69 -25.91
N ARG A 272 34.42 42.25 -26.79
CA ARG A 272 34.38 41.01 -27.58
C ARG A 272 34.86 39.84 -26.72
N MET A 273 34.31 38.65 -26.96
CA MET A 273 34.95 37.31 -27.01
C MET A 273 33.79 36.29 -27.10
N GLY A 274 33.73 35.29 -27.98
CA GLY A 274 34.76 34.64 -28.78
C GLY A 274 34.62 33.12 -28.59
N VAL A 275 33.93 32.47 -29.54
CA VAL A 275 34.15 31.14 -30.13
C VAL A 275 34.66 29.96 -29.26
N GLY A 276 33.99 28.80 -29.37
CA GLY A 276 34.63 27.51 -29.06
C GLY A 276 33.72 26.28 -29.15
N ALA A 277 33.56 25.72 -30.35
CA ALA A 277 33.00 24.39 -30.56
C ALA A 277 34.12 23.33 -30.48
N ILE A 278 33.92 22.21 -29.77
CA ILE A 278 34.67 20.95 -29.97
C ILE A 278 33.71 19.76 -29.80
N LEU A 279 33.99 18.74 -30.62
CA LEU A 279 33.19 17.64 -31.12
C LEU A 279 33.84 16.31 -30.66
N LEU A 280 33.09 15.20 -30.71
CA LEU A 280 33.52 13.79 -30.91
C LEU A 280 33.48 12.78 -29.73
N LEU A 281 32.57 11.81 -29.90
CA LEU A 281 32.73 10.35 -30.02
C LEU A 281 33.59 9.56 -29.01
N GLY A 282 32.99 8.49 -28.46
CA GLY A 282 33.71 7.41 -27.80
C GLY A 282 32.80 6.21 -27.45
N ALA A 283 32.58 5.32 -28.41
CA ALA A 283 32.02 4.00 -28.18
C ALA A 283 33.05 3.08 -27.52
N ALA A 284 32.64 2.27 -26.54
CA ALA A 284 33.45 1.16 -26.05
C ALA A 284 32.54 -0.06 -25.79
N VAL A 285 32.70 -1.05 -26.67
CA VAL A 285 32.26 -2.44 -26.53
C VAL A 285 33.20 -3.12 -25.54
N PHE A 286 32.67 -3.79 -24.51
CA PHE A 286 33.43 -4.80 -23.77
C PHE A 286 32.62 -6.09 -23.63
N THR A 287 33.27 -7.15 -24.09
CA THR A 287 32.82 -8.53 -24.19
C THR A 287 32.82 -9.24 -22.84
N ALA A 288 31.87 -10.16 -22.70
CA ALA A 288 31.73 -11.08 -21.58
C ALA A 288 32.86 -12.13 -21.53
N ALA A 289 33.35 -12.46 -20.33
CA ALA A 289 34.02 -13.73 -20.05
C ALA A 289 34.00 -14.09 -18.55
N GLN A 290 33.23 -15.14 -18.22
CA GLN A 290 33.65 -16.30 -17.41
C GLN A 290 34.14 -16.07 -15.96
N VAL A 291 33.23 -16.09 -14.97
CA VAL A 291 33.53 -16.65 -13.63
C VAL A 291 32.31 -17.42 -13.10
N THR A 292 32.21 -18.69 -13.47
CA THR A 292 31.37 -19.68 -12.77
C THR A 292 32.19 -20.95 -12.57
N LYS A 293 31.90 -21.70 -11.49
CA LYS A 293 32.49 -22.99 -11.06
C LYS A 293 33.84 -22.98 -10.33
N ARG A 294 33.85 -22.60 -9.05
CA ARG A 294 34.82 -23.16 -8.06
C ARG A 294 34.32 -23.36 -6.62
N ARG A 295 33.02 -23.55 -6.37
CA ARG A 295 32.53 -23.88 -5.00
C ARG A 295 31.54 -25.05 -4.91
N ARG A 296 31.70 -26.08 -5.76
CA ARG A 296 30.94 -27.34 -5.65
C ARG A 296 31.80 -28.58 -5.33
N ARG A 297 32.96 -28.38 -4.67
CA ARG A 297 33.85 -29.49 -4.22
C ARG A 297 34.23 -29.42 -2.73
N ALA A 298 33.47 -28.70 -1.91
CA ALA A 298 33.74 -28.57 -0.47
C ALA A 298 32.60 -29.07 0.43
N MET A 299 31.60 -29.78 -0.12
CA MET A 299 30.49 -30.36 0.67
C MET A 299 30.29 -31.85 0.35
N GLU A 300 31.38 -32.59 0.19
CA GLU A 300 31.32 -34.05 0.10
C GLU A 300 32.33 -34.76 1.03
N GLN A 301 32.92 -34.02 1.97
CA GLN A 301 33.71 -34.56 3.09
C GLN A 301 33.61 -33.64 4.31
N ALA A 302 32.50 -33.73 5.04
CA ALA A 302 32.35 -33.40 6.46
C ALA A 302 31.00 -33.93 6.96
#